data_AF-A0A9X1RGF6-F1
#
_entry.id   AF-A0A9X1RGF6-F1
#
_cell.length_a   1.000
_cell.length_b   1.000
_cell.length_c   1.000
_cell.angle_alpha   90.00
_cell.angle_beta   90.00
_cell.angle_gamma   90.00
#
_symmetry.space_group_name_H-M   'P 1'
#
loop_
_entity.id
_entity.type
_entity.pdbx_description
1 polymer ?
#
loop_
_entity_poly.entity_id
_entity_poly.type
_entity_poly.pdbx_seq_one_letter_code
_entity_poly.pdbx_strand_id
1 'polypeptide(L)'
;MTTIAQLQRDTLGYLPLDFHFGTKGSGRSIYVKGQGQRLHLTNHDASIVLGMIARGDRDHDIAAWFGVNQGRIAEVKGGEFGSISAATRAELPPKGPPGVKGKRARYSLGEIAKALDAGDTTKAIDLVQQAIARYDANEA
;
A
#
# COMPACT_ATOMS: atom_id res chain seq x y z
N MET A 1 10.44 42.64 16.71
CA MET A 1 9.46 42.52 15.61
C MET A 1 10.19 41.90 14.44
N THR A 2 10.01 40.60 14.24
CA THR A 2 10.74 39.81 13.23
C THR A 2 9.74 39.37 12.17
N THR A 3 10.04 39.73 10.92
CA THR A 3 9.16 39.65 9.76
C THR A 3 9.00 38.21 9.25
N ILE A 4 7.80 37.92 8.75
CA ILE A 4 7.28 36.60 8.35
C ILE A 4 8.08 35.99 7.16
N ALA A 5 8.97 36.77 6.53
CA ALA A 5 9.84 36.35 5.43
C ALA A 5 11.10 35.56 5.87
N GLN A 6 11.38 35.44 7.17
CA GLN A 6 12.56 34.71 7.67
C GLN A 6 12.29 33.22 7.98
N LEU A 7 11.02 32.77 8.00
CA LEU A 7 10.64 31.40 8.35
C LEU A 7 10.62 30.41 7.17
N GLN A 8 11.11 30.84 6.00
CA GLN A 8 10.98 30.08 4.75
C GLN A 8 12.30 29.52 4.21
N ARG A 9 13.34 29.41 5.07
CA ARG A 9 14.65 28.86 4.69
C ARG A 9 15.20 27.72 5.56
N ASP A 10 14.46 27.28 6.58
CA ASP A 10 14.96 26.26 7.53
C ASP A 10 14.27 24.88 7.43
N THR A 11 13.41 24.65 6.44
CA THR A 11 12.69 23.37 6.27
C THR A 11 13.12 22.54 5.06
N LEU A 12 14.31 22.81 4.51
CA LEU A 12 15.00 21.88 3.59
C LEU A 12 16.06 21.07 4.37
N GLY A 13 15.60 20.38 5.42
CA GLY A 13 16.36 19.36 6.12
C GLY A 13 16.00 17.99 5.56
N TYR A 14 16.91 17.42 4.76
CA TYR A 14 16.96 16.00 4.42
C TYR A 14 16.70 15.16 5.68
N LEU A 15 15.56 14.45 5.76
CA LEU A 15 15.35 13.45 6.80
C LEU A 15 15.74 12.06 6.26
N PRO A 16 16.48 11.27 7.05
CA PRO A 16 17.05 10.00 6.64
C PRO A 16 15.99 8.90 6.44
N LEU A 17 16.29 8.05 5.45
CA LEU A 17 15.63 6.80 5.09
C LEU A 17 15.78 5.74 6.21
N ASP A 18 15.15 5.91 7.37
CA ASP A 18 15.17 4.88 8.43
C ASP A 18 13.75 4.46 8.84
N PHE A 19 13.22 3.51 8.06
CA PHE A 19 11.95 2.82 8.29
C PHE A 19 12.14 1.76 9.38
N HIS A 20 11.73 2.03 10.62
CA HIS A 20 11.72 1.04 11.72
C HIS A 20 10.38 0.29 11.78
N PHE A 21 10.36 -0.97 11.36
CA PHE A 21 9.26 -1.89 11.64
C PHE A 21 9.38 -2.44 13.07
N GLY A 22 8.44 -2.08 13.93
CA GLY A 22 8.21 -2.77 15.20
C GLY A 22 7.64 -4.16 14.95
N THR A 23 8.41 -5.21 15.25
CA THR A 23 7.97 -6.61 15.17
C THR A 23 7.56 -7.12 16.55
N LYS A 24 6.26 -7.37 16.74
CA LYS A 24 5.80 -8.37 17.72
C LYS A 24 4.61 -9.13 17.13
N GLY A 25 4.88 -10.37 16.73
CA GLY A 25 3.90 -11.30 16.19
C GLY A 25 4.57 -12.64 15.87
N SER A 26 4.56 -13.53 16.86
CA SER A 26 5.07 -14.90 16.78
C SER A 26 4.23 -15.73 15.80
N GLY A 27 4.81 -16.05 14.65
CA GLY A 27 4.34 -17.05 13.70
C GLY A 27 5.55 -17.61 12.95
N ARG A 28 5.78 -18.93 13.04
CA ARG A 28 6.98 -19.60 12.52
C ARG A 28 7.17 -19.32 11.02
N SER A 29 8.27 -18.61 10.70
CA SER A 29 8.79 -18.43 9.35
C SER A 29 9.45 -19.73 8.89
N ILE A 30 8.89 -20.37 7.86
CA ILE A 30 9.52 -21.49 7.15
C ILE A 30 9.90 -21.08 5.73
N TYR A 31 10.97 -20.30 5.52
CA TYR A 31 11.64 -20.29 4.20
C TYR A 31 13.15 -20.07 4.29
N VAL A 32 13.89 -21.00 3.68
CA VAL A 32 15.33 -20.99 3.45
C VAL A 32 15.63 -20.38 2.07
N LYS A 33 16.58 -19.43 2.08
CA LYS A 33 17.52 -18.95 1.04
C LYS A 33 17.02 -18.63 -0.38
N GLY A 34 17.01 -17.33 -0.69
CA GLY A 34 16.93 -16.76 -2.04
C GLY A 34 16.62 -15.27 -1.99
N GLN A 35 17.61 -14.45 -1.62
CA GLN A 35 17.45 -13.00 -1.41
C GLN A 35 17.38 -12.23 -2.74
N GLY A 36 16.17 -12.11 -3.28
CA GLY A 36 15.67 -10.86 -3.81
C GLY A 36 14.52 -10.44 -2.88
N GLN A 37 14.26 -9.15 -2.67
CA GLN A 37 13.09 -8.71 -1.90
C GLN A 37 11.80 -9.15 -2.63
N ARG A 38 11.39 -10.41 -2.45
CA ARG A 38 10.11 -10.93 -2.95
C ARG A 38 9.05 -10.29 -2.05
N LEU A 39 8.19 -9.43 -2.59
CA LEU A 39 6.98 -9.05 -1.85
C LEU A 39 6.22 -10.34 -1.53
N HIS A 40 6.11 -10.65 -0.24
CA HIS A 40 5.35 -11.79 0.24
C HIS A 40 3.93 -11.32 0.55
N LEU A 41 2.92 -12.01 0.00
CA LEU A 41 1.54 -11.80 0.40
C LEU A 41 1.38 -12.20 1.87
N THR A 42 0.64 -11.41 2.63
CA THR A 42 0.19 -11.76 3.97
C THR A 42 -1.11 -12.56 3.92
N ASN A 43 -1.55 -13.13 5.04
CA ASN A 43 -2.86 -13.79 5.12
C ASN A 43 -4.02 -12.81 4.83
N HIS A 44 -3.86 -11.54 5.21
CA HIS A 44 -4.84 -10.50 4.89
C HIS A 44 -4.87 -10.24 3.38
N ASP A 45 -3.71 -10.14 2.72
CA ASP A 45 -3.65 -10.01 1.26
C ASP A 45 -4.27 -11.22 0.56
N ALA A 46 -4.00 -12.43 1.05
CA ALA A 46 -4.61 -13.66 0.54
C ALA A 46 -6.15 -13.63 0.67
N SER A 47 -6.70 -13.11 1.77
CA SER A 47 -8.15 -12.92 1.91
C SER A 47 -8.73 -11.99 0.84
N ILE A 48 -8.06 -10.87 0.56
CA ILE A 48 -8.46 -9.93 -0.50
C ILE A 48 -8.35 -10.61 -1.88
N VAL A 49 -7.24 -11.31 -2.16
CA VAL A 49 -7.04 -12.07 -3.40
C VAL A 49 -8.17 -13.07 -3.62
N LEU A 50 -8.53 -13.86 -2.60
CA LEU A 50 -9.65 -14.82 -2.66
C LEU A 50 -10.97 -14.11 -2.97
N GLY A 51 -11.24 -12.96 -2.36
CA GLY A 51 -12.44 -12.17 -2.66
C GLY A 51 -12.44 -11.62 -4.09
N MET A 52 -11.28 -11.18 -4.61
CA MET A 52 -11.14 -10.75 -6.01
C MET A 52 -11.34 -11.90 -6.99
N ILE A 53 -10.83 -13.09 -6.67
CA ILE A 53 -11.06 -14.32 -7.46
C ILE A 53 -12.55 -14.67 -7.46
N ALA A 54 -13.20 -14.65 -6.30
CA ALA A 54 -14.63 -14.92 -6.18
C ALA A 54 -15.50 -13.90 -6.95
N ARG A 55 -15.01 -12.66 -7.09
CA ARG A 55 -15.62 -11.61 -7.93
C ARG A 55 -15.42 -11.84 -9.44
N GLY A 56 -14.53 -12.74 -9.84
CA GLY A 56 -14.20 -13.02 -11.24
C GLY A 56 -13.23 -12.00 -11.84
N ASP A 57 -12.27 -11.52 -11.04
CA ASP A 57 -11.17 -10.69 -11.53
C ASP A 57 -10.09 -11.55 -12.20
N ARG A 58 -9.34 -10.95 -13.13
CA ARG A 58 -8.27 -11.65 -13.87
C ARG A 58 -7.00 -11.70 -13.02
N ASP A 59 -6.29 -12.82 -13.03
CA ASP A 59 -5.11 -13.03 -12.18
C ASP A 59 -4.02 -11.98 -12.38
N HIS A 60 -3.84 -11.48 -13.60
CA HIS A 60 -2.89 -10.41 -13.88
C HIS A 60 -3.30 -9.07 -13.27
N ASP A 61 -4.60 -8.77 -13.22
CA ASP A 61 -5.11 -7.55 -12.59
C ASP A 61 -4.96 -7.65 -11.07
N ILE A 62 -5.25 -8.82 -10.50
CA ILE A 62 -5.05 -9.12 -9.07
C ILE A 62 -3.57 -8.98 -8.73
N ALA A 63 -2.69 -9.66 -9.46
CA ALA A 63 -1.24 -9.61 -9.26
C ALA A 63 -0.71 -8.16 -9.31
N ALA A 64 -1.24 -7.34 -10.21
CA ALA A 64 -0.89 -5.92 -10.31
C ALA A 64 -1.28 -5.12 -9.05
N TRP A 65 -2.37 -5.47 -8.34
CA TRP A 65 -2.71 -4.84 -7.06
C TRP A 65 -1.70 -5.11 -5.95
N PHE A 66 -1.13 -6.32 -5.91
CA PHE A 66 -0.19 -6.69 -4.86
C PHE A 66 1.28 -6.54 -5.27
N GLY A 67 1.57 -6.20 -6.53
CA GLY A 67 2.95 -6.09 -7.02
C GLY A 67 3.69 -7.42 -7.02
N VAL A 68 2.96 -8.51 -7.26
CA VAL A 68 3.49 -9.89 -7.27
C VAL A 68 3.35 -10.50 -8.66
N ASN A 69 3.96 -11.68 -8.87
CA ASN A 69 3.74 -12.48 -10.07
C ASN A 69 2.42 -13.26 -9.97
N GLN A 70 1.76 -13.55 -11.09
CA GLN A 70 0.55 -14.38 -11.19
C GLN A 70 0.72 -15.77 -10.55
N GLY A 71 1.94 -16.31 -10.53
CA GLY A 71 2.24 -17.55 -9.80
C GLY A 71 1.86 -17.47 -8.31
N ARG A 72 2.04 -16.30 -7.67
CA ARG A 72 1.59 -16.09 -6.28
C ARG A 72 0.08 -16.10 -6.13
N ILE A 73 -0.65 -15.67 -7.16
CA ILE A 73 -2.11 -15.74 -7.17
C ILE A 73 -2.57 -17.19 -7.31
N ALA A 74 -1.85 -18.00 -8.10
CA ALA A 74 -2.10 -19.44 -8.21
C ALA A 74 -1.85 -20.19 -6.89
N GLU A 75 -0.81 -19.83 -6.12
CA GLU A 75 -0.55 -20.39 -4.78
C GLU A 75 -1.71 -20.09 -3.80
N VAL A 76 -2.26 -18.86 -3.84
CA VAL A 76 -3.44 -18.50 -3.03
C VAL A 76 -4.67 -19.33 -3.43
N LYS A 77 -4.90 -19.52 -4.73
CA LYS A 77 -5.97 -20.40 -5.24
C LYS A 77 -5.79 -21.85 -4.80
N GLY A 78 -4.54 -22.32 -4.76
CA GLY A 78 -4.16 -23.66 -4.33
C GLY A 78 -4.30 -23.91 -2.83
N GLY A 79 -4.56 -22.88 -2.03
CA GLY A 79 -4.75 -23.00 -0.58
C GLY A 79 -3.44 -23.06 0.22
N GLU A 80 -2.31 -22.64 -0.36
CA GLU A 80 -1.00 -22.65 0.33
C GLU A 80 -0.94 -21.73 1.56
N PHE A 81 -1.88 -20.78 1.66
CA PHE A 81 -2.04 -19.87 2.80
C PHE A 81 -2.94 -20.45 3.90
N GLY A 82 -3.38 -21.70 3.77
CA GLY A 82 -4.30 -22.36 4.69
C GLY A 82 -5.76 -21.91 4.49
N SER A 83 -6.61 -22.22 5.47
CA SER A 83 -8.05 -21.90 5.42
C SER A 83 -8.29 -20.43 5.75
N ILE A 84 -8.23 -19.58 4.73
CA ILE A 84 -8.52 -18.15 4.82
C ILE A 84 -9.89 -17.85 4.21
N SER A 85 -10.70 -17.05 4.91
CA SER A 85 -11.98 -16.58 4.37
C SER A 85 -11.75 -15.47 3.34
N ALA A 86 -12.51 -15.49 2.25
CA ALA A 86 -12.48 -14.43 1.25
C ALA A 86 -12.99 -13.10 1.83
N ALA A 87 -12.31 -12.00 1.51
CA ALA A 87 -12.72 -10.66 1.91
C ALA A 87 -14.08 -10.28 1.28
N THR A 88 -14.84 -9.46 1.99
CA THR A 88 -16.15 -8.99 1.54
C THR A 88 -16.02 -7.99 0.40
N ARG A 89 -17.09 -7.79 -0.39
CA ARG A 89 -17.09 -6.86 -1.53
C ARG A 89 -16.70 -5.42 -1.15
N ALA A 90 -17.00 -4.98 0.07
CA ALA A 90 -16.67 -3.64 0.56
C ALA A 90 -15.16 -3.43 0.80
N GLU A 91 -14.43 -4.51 1.06
CA GLU A 91 -12.99 -4.49 1.33
C GLU A 91 -12.16 -4.63 0.05
N LEU A 92 -12.77 -5.11 -1.04
CA LEU A 92 -12.06 -5.33 -2.28
C LEU A 92 -11.69 -4.00 -2.96
N PRO A 93 -10.50 -3.93 -3.60
CA PRO A 93 -10.20 -2.83 -4.49
C PRO A 93 -11.15 -2.82 -5.69
N PRO A 94 -11.24 -1.70 -6.46
CA PRO A 94 -11.96 -1.67 -7.72
C PRO A 94 -11.51 -2.78 -8.68
N LYS A 95 -12.43 -3.21 -9.56
CA LYS A 95 -12.13 -4.23 -10.57
C LYS A 95 -11.15 -3.69 -11.63
N GLY A 96 -10.26 -4.56 -12.10
CA GLY A 96 -9.24 -4.24 -13.12
C GLY A 96 -7.87 -3.90 -12.51
N PRO A 97 -6.83 -3.70 -13.35
CA PRO A 97 -5.48 -3.47 -12.87
C PRO A 97 -5.37 -2.05 -12.33
N PRO A 98 -4.68 -1.82 -11.21
CA PRO A 98 -4.40 -0.48 -10.78
C PRO A 98 -3.28 0.09 -11.65
N GLY A 99 -3.57 1.15 -12.40
CA GLY A 99 -2.48 1.99 -12.90
C GLY A 99 -1.60 2.44 -11.72
N VAL A 100 -0.28 2.53 -11.92
CA VAL A 100 0.68 2.87 -10.84
C VAL A 100 0.29 4.16 -10.13
N LYS A 101 -0.07 5.20 -10.91
CA LYS A 101 -0.59 6.47 -10.40
C LYS A 101 -1.89 6.31 -9.62
N GLY A 102 -2.84 5.53 -10.15
CA GLY A 102 -4.12 5.27 -9.50
C GLY A 102 -3.97 4.56 -8.14
N LYS A 103 -3.05 3.60 -8.03
CA LYS A 103 -2.76 2.93 -6.76
C LYS A 103 -2.23 3.92 -5.72
N ARG A 104 -1.24 4.72 -6.11
CA ARG A 104 -0.62 5.72 -5.23
C ARG A 104 -1.63 6.77 -4.79
N ALA A 105 -2.43 7.28 -5.73
CA ALA A 105 -3.51 8.21 -5.42
C ALA A 105 -4.49 7.62 -4.41
N ARG A 106 -4.96 6.38 -4.60
CA ARG A 106 -5.86 5.71 -3.64
C ARG A 106 -5.24 5.59 -2.25
N TYR A 107 -3.96 5.24 -2.16
CA TYR A 107 -3.24 5.19 -0.89
C TYR A 107 -3.20 6.56 -0.21
N SER A 108 -2.78 7.60 -0.93
CA SER A 108 -2.73 8.97 -0.42
C SER A 108 -4.10 9.45 0.07
N LEU A 109 -5.17 9.17 -0.68
CA LEU A 109 -6.54 9.51 -0.26
C LEU A 109 -6.94 8.82 1.04
N GLY A 110 -6.52 7.56 1.26
CA GLY A 110 -6.77 6.85 2.51
C GLY A 110 -6.05 7.49 3.71
N GLU A 111 -4.80 7.91 3.53
CA GLU A 111 -4.05 8.59 4.59
C GLU A 111 -4.61 9.99 4.89
N ILE A 112 -5.06 10.72 3.86
CA ILE A 112 -5.75 12.01 4.02
C ILE A 112 -7.04 11.82 4.80
N ALA A 113 -7.87 10.82 4.45
CA ALA A 113 -9.11 10.54 5.17
C ALA A 113 -8.86 10.25 6.66
N LYS A 114 -7.87 9.42 6.98
CA LYS A 114 -7.48 9.16 8.38
C LYS A 114 -7.05 10.42 9.13
N ALA A 115 -6.29 11.31 8.48
CA ALA A 115 -5.88 12.58 9.09
C ALA A 115 -7.08 13.50 9.36
N LEU A 116 -8.03 13.57 8.41
CA LEU A 116 -9.26 14.32 8.58
C LEU A 116 -10.16 13.75 9.69
N ASP A 117 -10.32 12.43 9.75
CA ASP A 117 -11.08 11.75 10.81
C ASP A 117 -10.47 11.99 12.20
N ALA A 118 -9.15 12.17 12.27
CA ALA A 118 -8.43 12.53 13.48
C ALA A 118 -8.47 14.04 13.81
N GLY A 119 -9.06 14.87 12.94
CA GLY A 119 -9.10 16.33 13.09
C GLY A 119 -7.77 17.04 12.78
N ASP A 120 -6.76 16.32 12.30
CA ASP A 120 -5.42 16.86 11.99
C ASP A 120 -5.41 17.50 10.59
N THR A 121 -6.00 18.70 10.52
CA THR A 121 -6.16 19.44 9.26
C THR A 121 -4.81 19.84 8.66
N THR A 122 -3.82 20.16 9.50
CA THR A 122 -2.46 20.52 9.05
C THR A 122 -1.81 19.36 8.32
N LYS A 123 -1.83 18.16 8.92
CA LYS A 123 -1.32 16.95 8.28
C LYS A 123 -2.11 16.58 7.02
N ALA A 124 -3.43 16.73 7.03
CA ALA A 124 -4.24 16.47 5.85
C ALA A 124 -3.85 17.37 4.66
N ILE A 125 -3.64 18.67 4.88
CA ILE A 125 -3.19 19.62 3.85
C ILE A 125 -1.81 19.23 3.30
N ASP A 126 -0.87 18.90 4.19
CA ASP A 126 0.47 18.46 3.80
C ASP A 126 0.41 17.19 2.93
N LEU A 127 -0.38 16.19 3.35
CA LEU A 127 -0.60 14.97 2.58
C LEU A 127 -1.23 15.22 1.21
N VAL A 128 -2.14 16.19 1.08
CA VAL A 128 -2.73 16.59 -0.22
C VAL A 128 -1.65 17.17 -1.14
N GLN A 129 -0.82 18.08 -0.64
CA GLN A 129 0.25 18.69 -1.43
C GLN A 129 1.27 17.64 -1.91
N GLN A 130 1.66 16.72 -1.03
CA GLN A 130 2.52 15.60 -1.37
C GLN A 130 1.88 14.66 -2.41
N ALA A 131 0.58 14.38 -2.27
CA ALA A 131 -0.15 13.53 -3.20
C ALA A 131 -0.19 14.12 -4.61
N ILE A 132 -0.45 15.42 -4.74
CA ILE A 132 -0.43 16.15 -6.02
C ILE A 132 0.96 16.09 -6.63
N ALA A 133 2.00 16.48 -5.88
CA ALA A 133 3.37 16.47 -6.37
C ALA A 133 3.81 15.08 -6.86
N ARG A 134 3.42 14.02 -6.13
CA ARG A 134 3.72 12.63 -6.51
C ARG A 134 2.92 12.15 -7.72
N TYR A 135 1.69 12.62 -7.89
CA TYR A 135 0.86 12.28 -9.04
C TYR A 135 1.43 12.91 -10.32
N ASP A 136 1.88 14.16 -10.25
CA ASP A 136 2.43 14.92 -11.37
C ASP A 136 3.86 14.50 -11.74
N ALA A 137 4.60 13.88 -10.80
CA ALA A 137 5.93 13.35 -11.07
C ALA A 137 5.91 12.25 -12.15
N ASN A 138 6.94 12.23 -13.01
CA ASN A 138 7.13 11.15 -13.97
C ASN A 138 7.34 9.81 -13.25
N GLU A 139 6.73 8.76 -13.79
CA GLU A 139 7.06 7.40 -13.38
C GLU A 139 8.46 7.09 -13.92
N ALA A 140 9.43 6.87 -13.02
CA ALA A 140 10.77 6.38 -13.36
C ALA A 140 10.80 4.85 -13.37
#